data_AF-A0A4Y2K351-F1
#
_entry.id   AF-A0A4Y2K351-F1
#
_cell.length_a   1.000
_cell.length_b   1.000
_cell.length_c   1.000
_cell.angle_alpha   90.00
_cell.angle_beta   90.00
_cell.angle_gamma   90.00
#
_symmetry.space_group_name_H-M   'P 1'
#
loop_
_entity.id
_entity.type
_entity.pdbx_description
1 polymer ?
#
loop_
_entity_poly.entity_id
_entity_poly.type
_entity_poly.pdbx_seq_one_letter_code
_entity_poly.pdbx_strand_id
1 'polypeptide(L)'
;MEERVIHRLENHVGCLLQWSICFLHFNELPFRLIFQHIDGQTSGTKYFSGPIGQLLTCCEKLPAIDYEPIDCSIPAIDRNLLSKDQQYLLDISNAITLGHCPEDLTNRDPGPLSHSRWLIGANRVVRL
;
A
#
# COMPACT_ATOMS: atom_id res chain seq x y z
N MET A 1 15.92 23.31 6.00
CA MET A 1 17.08 22.41 6.23
C MET A 1 16.99 21.17 5.35
N GLU A 2 15.79 20.66 5.05
CA GLU A 2 15.53 19.50 4.19
C GLU A 2 15.88 19.68 2.70
N GLU A 3 15.67 20.88 2.12
CA GLU A 3 16.02 21.17 0.72
C GLU A 3 17.51 20.90 0.41
N ARG A 4 18.40 21.09 1.39
CA ARG A 4 19.84 20.81 1.21
C ARG A 4 20.16 19.32 1.21
N VAL A 5 19.32 18.47 1.79
CA VAL A 5 19.57 17.02 1.85
C VAL A 5 19.14 16.37 0.56
N ILE A 6 17.91 16.65 0.09
CA ILE A 6 17.39 16.10 -1.16
C ILE A 6 18.28 16.52 -2.33
N HIS A 7 18.60 17.82 -2.43
CA HIS A 7 19.46 18.31 -3.51
C HIS A 7 20.86 17.65 -3.52
N ARG A 8 21.44 17.34 -2.35
CA ARG A 8 22.73 16.62 -2.27
C ARG A 8 22.60 15.17 -2.75
N LEU A 9 21.51 14.50 -2.39
CA LEU A 9 21.23 13.14 -2.86
C LEU A 9 20.97 13.12 -4.36
N GLU A 10 20.23 14.08 -4.88
CA GLU A 10 19.98 14.24 -6.33
C GLU A 10 21.30 14.42 -7.09
N ASN A 11 22.21 15.27 -6.60
CA ASN A 11 23.53 15.45 -7.20
C ASN A 11 24.40 14.18 -7.13
N HIS A 12 24.23 13.36 -6.09
CA HIS A 12 24.97 12.11 -5.94
C HIS A 12 24.45 10.99 -6.86
N VAL A 13 23.13 10.87 -6.98
CA VAL A 13 22.46 9.81 -7.77
C VAL A 13 22.29 10.23 -9.24
N GLY A 14 22.37 11.53 -9.54
CA GLY A 14 22.21 12.07 -10.88
C GLY A 14 20.77 12.11 -11.39
N CYS A 15 19.78 12.05 -10.50
CA CYS A 15 18.36 12.07 -10.85
C CYS A 15 17.55 12.95 -9.90
N LEU A 16 16.41 13.46 -10.38
CA LEU A 16 15.51 14.31 -9.60
C LEU A 16 14.61 13.46 -8.68
N LEU A 17 15.07 13.25 -7.45
CA LEU A 17 14.37 12.46 -6.43
C LEU A 17 13.11 13.15 -5.93
N GLN A 18 13.07 14.49 -5.93
CA GLN A 18 11.93 15.25 -5.46
C GLN A 18 10.64 14.87 -6.21
N TRP A 19 10.73 14.73 -7.53
CA TRP A 19 9.59 14.33 -8.36
C TRP A 19 9.11 12.92 -8.04
N SER A 20 10.02 11.97 -7.92
CA SER A 20 9.70 10.59 -7.56
C SER A 20 8.99 10.49 -6.21
N ILE A 21 9.45 11.25 -5.21
CA ILE A 21 8.82 11.32 -3.88
C ILE A 21 7.42 11.94 -3.97
N CYS A 22 7.28 13.07 -4.67
CA CYS A 22 6.00 13.73 -4.87
C CYS A 22 4.98 12.83 -5.59
N PHE A 23 5.40 12.08 -6.61
CA PHE A 23 4.52 11.16 -7.34
C PHE A 23 4.03 10.00 -6.48
N LEU A 24 4.90 9.41 -5.65
CA LEU A 24 4.49 8.37 -4.70
C LEU A 24 3.42 8.89 -3.74
N HIS A 25 3.64 10.06 -3.14
CA HIS A 25 2.65 10.68 -2.26
C HIS A 25 1.35 11.04 -2.99
N PHE A 26 1.45 11.54 -4.22
CA PHE A 26 0.28 11.86 -5.03
C PHE A 26 -0.60 10.64 -5.29
N ASN A 27 0.01 9.47 -5.56
CA ASN A 27 -0.72 8.22 -5.78
C ASN A 27 -1.42 7.71 -4.51
N GLU A 28 -0.88 8.02 -3.32
CA GLU A 28 -1.47 7.63 -2.04
C GLU A 28 -2.66 8.50 -1.61
N LEU A 29 -2.73 9.75 -2.07
CA LEU A 29 -3.76 10.71 -1.67
C LEU A 29 -5.19 10.33 -2.08
N PRO A 30 -5.48 9.91 -3.33
CA PRO A 30 -6.82 9.47 -3.73
C PRO A 30 -7.32 8.32 -2.88
N PHE A 31 -6.47 7.32 -2.62
CA PHE A 31 -6.84 6.18 -1.79
C PHE A 31 -7.18 6.62 -0.36
N ARG A 32 -6.36 7.50 0.24
CA ARG A 32 -6.65 8.09 1.55
C ARG A 32 -8.02 8.76 1.58
N LEU A 33 -8.36 9.57 0.58
CA LEU A 33 -9.62 10.30 0.52
C LEU A 33 -10.82 9.35 0.41
N ILE A 34 -10.73 8.33 -0.47
CA ILE A 34 -11.77 7.30 -0.63
C ILE A 34 -11.93 6.52 0.68
N PHE A 35 -10.83 6.10 1.30
CA PHE A 35 -10.88 5.34 2.54
C PHE A 35 -11.50 6.14 3.68
N GLN A 36 -11.13 7.42 3.83
CA GLN A 36 -11.73 8.31 4.83
C GLN A 36 -13.22 8.56 4.58
N HIS A 37 -13.66 8.52 3.32
CA HIS A 37 -15.07 8.65 2.97
C HIS A 37 -15.87 7.40 3.36
N ILE A 38 -15.32 6.21 3.15
CA ILE A 38 -15.99 4.92 3.41
C ILE A 38 -15.94 4.54 4.89
N ASP A 39 -14.75 4.60 5.52
CA ASP A 39 -14.53 4.17 6.91
C ASP A 39 -14.78 5.29 7.92
N GLY A 40 -14.80 6.54 7.45
CA GLY A 40 -14.93 7.73 8.28
C GLY A 40 -13.60 8.35 8.67
N GLN A 41 -13.68 9.47 9.40
CA GLN A 41 -12.49 10.20 9.83
C GLN A 41 -11.75 9.43 10.93
N THR A 42 -10.42 9.49 10.88
CA THR A 42 -9.55 8.96 11.95
C THR A 42 -9.77 9.76 13.22
N SER A 43 -10.04 9.11 14.35
CA SER A 43 -10.25 9.75 15.66
C SER A 43 -8.95 10.13 16.38
N GLY A 44 -7.79 9.83 15.80
CA GLY A 44 -6.48 10.19 16.32
C GLY A 44 -5.35 9.92 15.31
N THR A 45 -4.10 10.14 15.74
CA THR A 45 -2.89 10.00 14.88
C THR A 45 -2.45 8.56 14.64
N LYS A 46 -3.08 7.58 15.30
CA LYS A 46 -2.62 6.17 15.30
C LYS A 46 -3.71 5.13 15.03
N TYR A 47 -4.98 5.50 15.09
CA TYR A 47 -6.07 4.52 15.03
C TYR A 47 -7.16 4.99 14.09
N PHE A 48 -7.69 4.03 13.33
CA PHE A 48 -8.92 4.19 12.59
C PHE A 48 -10.10 3.96 13.53
N SER A 49 -11.14 4.79 13.40
CA SER A 49 -12.36 4.64 14.19
C SER A 49 -13.40 3.77 13.51
N GLY A 50 -13.35 3.68 12.19
CA GLY A 50 -14.33 2.94 11.43
C GLY A 50 -14.13 1.43 11.49
N PRO A 51 -15.18 0.67 11.14
CA PRO A 51 -15.17 -0.78 11.22
C PRO A 51 -14.11 -1.41 10.30
N ILE A 52 -13.86 -0.85 9.10
CA ILE A 52 -12.87 -1.37 8.16
C ILE A 52 -11.48 -1.10 8.71
N GLY A 53 -11.20 0.12 9.17
CA GLY A 53 -9.89 0.45 9.69
C GLY A 53 -9.52 -0.30 10.98
N GLN A 54 -10.52 -0.69 11.79
CA GLN A 54 -10.30 -1.62 12.91
C GLN A 54 -9.90 -3.02 12.43
N LEU A 55 -10.55 -3.55 11.39
CA LEU A 55 -10.19 -4.84 10.78
C LEU A 55 -8.76 -4.81 10.20
N LEU A 56 -8.32 -3.68 9.64
CA LEU A 56 -6.95 -3.55 9.12
C LEU A 56 -5.88 -3.74 10.21
N THR A 57 -6.21 -3.43 11.48
CA THR A 57 -5.24 -3.53 12.58
C THR A 57 -4.90 -4.98 12.91
N CYS A 58 -5.78 -5.93 12.58
CA CYS A 58 -5.59 -7.35 12.82
C CYS A 58 -5.76 -8.20 11.55
N CYS A 59 -5.59 -7.60 10.36
CA CYS A 59 -5.83 -8.28 9.09
C CYS A 59 -4.98 -9.55 8.94
N GLU A 60 -3.81 -9.60 9.58
CA GLU A 60 -2.94 -10.79 9.60
C GLU A 60 -3.57 -12.03 10.22
N LYS A 61 -4.58 -11.85 11.08
CA LYS A 61 -5.30 -12.93 11.77
C LYS A 61 -6.58 -13.33 11.05
N LEU A 62 -6.98 -12.59 10.03
CA LEU A 62 -8.19 -12.87 9.28
C LEU A 62 -7.90 -13.89 8.18
N PRO A 63 -8.78 -14.89 8.00
CA PRO A 63 -8.66 -15.86 6.93
C PRO A 63 -8.82 -15.17 5.58
N ALA A 64 -8.18 -15.72 4.56
CA ALA A 64 -8.45 -15.32 3.19
C ALA A 64 -9.88 -15.72 2.81
N ILE A 65 -10.58 -14.83 2.11
CA ILE A 65 -11.92 -15.09 1.58
C ILE A 65 -11.80 -15.13 0.05
N ASP A 66 -12.52 -16.06 -0.56
CA ASP A 66 -12.63 -16.10 -2.02
C ASP A 66 -13.39 -14.87 -2.54
N TYR A 67 -12.94 -14.31 -3.66
CA TYR A 67 -13.56 -13.15 -4.29
C TYR A 67 -13.67 -13.35 -5.80
N GLU A 68 -14.61 -12.61 -6.43
CA GLU A 68 -14.69 -12.59 -7.89
C GLU A 68 -13.44 -11.90 -8.46
N PRO A 69 -12.75 -12.51 -9.44
CA PRO A 69 -11.59 -11.90 -10.06
C PRO A 69 -11.95 -10.54 -10.66
N ILE A 70 -11.09 -9.53 -10.43
CA ILE A 70 -11.25 -8.20 -11.03
C ILE A 70 -10.33 -8.11 -12.24
N ASP A 71 -10.91 -7.85 -13.42
CA ASP A 71 -10.13 -7.65 -14.65
C ASP A 71 -9.27 -6.40 -14.54
N CYS A 72 -7.96 -6.60 -14.60
CA CYS A 72 -6.95 -5.58 -14.36
C CYS A 72 -5.68 -5.94 -15.14
N SER A 73 -5.18 -4.98 -15.94
CA SER A 73 -3.93 -5.14 -16.67
C SER A 73 -2.75 -4.75 -15.79
N ILE A 74 -2.05 -5.74 -15.25
CA ILE A 74 -0.84 -5.54 -14.47
C ILE A 74 0.36 -5.45 -15.44
N PRO A 75 1.12 -4.34 -15.44
CA PRO A 75 2.28 -4.22 -16.30
C PRO A 75 3.36 -5.23 -15.92
N ALA A 76 4.11 -5.70 -16.92
CA ALA A 76 5.29 -6.53 -16.67
C ALA A 76 6.39 -5.69 -16.00
N ILE A 77 6.62 -5.93 -14.71
CA ILE A 77 7.61 -5.23 -13.90
C ILE A 77 8.70 -6.22 -13.46
N ASP A 78 9.96 -5.83 -13.59
CA ASP A 78 11.07 -6.59 -13.00
C ASP A 78 10.99 -6.51 -11.47
N ARG A 79 10.73 -7.66 -10.85
CA ARG A 79 10.57 -7.80 -9.40
C ARG A 79 11.84 -7.41 -8.63
N ASN A 80 13.02 -7.49 -9.24
CA ASN A 80 14.28 -7.11 -8.60
C ASN A 80 14.41 -5.60 -8.37
N LEU A 81 13.63 -4.80 -9.11
CA LEU A 81 13.59 -3.34 -8.95
C LEU A 81 12.61 -2.89 -7.86
N LEU A 82 11.82 -3.82 -7.32
CA LEU A 82 10.76 -3.52 -6.36
C LEU A 82 11.24 -3.69 -4.92
N SER A 83 10.85 -2.75 -4.06
CA SER A 83 10.93 -2.93 -2.61
C SER A 83 9.99 -4.06 -2.15
N LYS A 84 10.19 -4.57 -0.93
CA LYS A 84 9.33 -5.62 -0.36
C LYS A 84 7.85 -5.24 -0.36
N ASP A 85 7.53 -4.00 -0.02
CA ASP A 85 6.15 -3.49 0.03
C ASP A 85 5.52 -3.42 -1.37
N GLN A 86 6.30 -3.05 -2.39
CA GLN A 86 5.85 -3.03 -3.78
C GLN A 86 5.72 -4.44 -4.37
N GLN A 87 6.62 -5.36 -4.02
CA GLN A 87 6.48 -6.77 -4.39
C GLN A 87 5.20 -7.36 -3.81
N TYR A 88 4.88 -7.03 -2.55
CA TYR A 88 3.62 -7.45 -1.94
C TYR A 88 2.40 -6.89 -2.67
N LEU A 89 2.41 -5.61 -3.03
CA LEU A 89 1.34 -5.01 -3.85
C LEU A 89 1.18 -5.74 -5.18
N LEU A 90 2.30 -6.05 -5.86
CA LEU A 90 2.28 -6.79 -7.12
C LEU A 90 1.69 -8.19 -6.95
N ASP A 91 2.10 -8.92 -5.90
CA ASP A 91 1.63 -10.27 -5.61
C ASP A 91 0.12 -10.29 -5.34
N ILE A 92 -0.34 -9.36 -4.51
CA ILE A 92 -1.76 -9.17 -4.22
C ILE A 92 -2.54 -8.77 -5.48
N SER A 93 -2.02 -7.86 -6.29
CA SER A 93 -2.70 -7.44 -7.52
C SER A 93 -2.89 -8.64 -8.45
N ASN A 94 -1.87 -9.50 -8.58
CA ASN A 94 -1.98 -10.73 -9.36
C ASN A 94 -3.02 -11.68 -8.76
N ALA A 95 -3.03 -11.86 -7.43
CA ALA A 95 -4.06 -12.66 -6.76
C ALA A 95 -5.47 -12.15 -7.08
N ILE A 96 -5.69 -10.83 -7.03
CA ILE A 96 -6.98 -10.20 -7.37
C ILE A 96 -7.41 -10.58 -8.79
N THR A 97 -6.50 -10.43 -9.76
CA THR A 97 -6.80 -10.74 -11.17
C THR A 97 -7.11 -12.21 -11.41
N LEU A 98 -6.61 -13.09 -10.54
CA LEU A 98 -6.84 -14.54 -10.62
C LEU A 98 -8.05 -15.00 -9.78
N GLY A 99 -8.60 -14.14 -8.92
CA GLY A 99 -9.71 -14.50 -8.03
C GLY A 99 -9.31 -15.37 -6.84
N HIS A 100 -8.02 -15.49 -6.54
CA HIS A 100 -7.54 -16.41 -5.51
C HIS A 100 -6.27 -15.88 -4.84
N CYS A 101 -6.28 -15.78 -3.51
CA CYS A 101 -5.15 -15.36 -2.70
C CYS A 101 -4.41 -16.57 -2.10
N PRO A 102 -3.15 -16.84 -2.50
CA PRO A 102 -2.37 -17.93 -1.93
C PRO A 102 -2.15 -17.81 -0.41
N GLU A 103 -2.12 -18.95 0.29
CA GLU A 103 -1.99 -18.99 1.76
C GLU A 103 -0.66 -18.39 2.26
N ASP A 104 0.42 -18.54 1.49
CA ASP A 104 1.71 -17.92 1.82
C ASP A 104 1.67 -16.40 1.71
N LEU A 105 0.89 -15.86 0.76
CA LEU A 105 0.67 -14.43 0.60
C LEU A 105 -0.21 -13.86 1.72
N THR A 106 -1.20 -14.63 2.18
CA THR A 106 -2.06 -14.25 3.31
C THR A 106 -1.32 -14.33 4.63
N ASN A 107 -0.36 -15.24 4.80
CA ASN A 107 0.41 -15.33 6.04
C ASN A 107 1.56 -14.33 6.14
N ARG A 108 1.87 -13.59 5.06
CA ARG A 108 2.91 -12.57 5.07
C ARG A 108 2.46 -11.34 5.86
N ASP A 109 3.32 -10.86 6.76
CA ASP A 109 3.10 -9.60 7.48
C ASP A 109 3.32 -8.41 6.52
N PRO A 110 2.28 -7.60 6.24
CA PRO A 110 2.41 -6.41 5.41
C PRO A 110 3.11 -5.23 6.13
N GLY A 111 3.51 -5.41 7.39
CA GLY A 111 4.18 -4.41 8.20
C GLY A 111 3.20 -3.51 8.95
N PRO A 112 3.70 -2.65 9.86
CA PRO A 112 2.85 -1.83 10.71
C PRO A 112 2.09 -0.78 9.89
N LEU A 113 0.81 -0.58 10.24
CA LEU A 113 0.00 0.51 9.70
C LEU A 113 0.62 1.86 10.06
N SER A 114 0.70 2.75 9.07
CA SER A 114 1.07 4.15 9.27
C SER A 114 0.17 5.04 8.43
N HIS A 115 -0.40 6.07 9.04
CA HIS A 115 -1.20 7.08 8.33
C HIS A 115 -0.36 7.97 7.40
N SER A 116 0.97 7.85 7.42
CA SER A 116 1.88 8.49 6.46
C SER A 116 2.29 7.59 5.29
N ARG A 117 2.01 6.28 5.35
CA ARG A 117 2.38 5.29 4.32
C ARG A 117 1.13 4.51 3.93
N TRP A 118 0.33 5.08 3.05
CA TRP A 118 -0.95 4.50 2.66
C TRP A 118 -0.81 3.26 1.78
N LEU A 119 0.36 3.02 1.18
CA LEU A 119 0.64 1.77 0.46
C LEU A 119 0.40 0.53 1.34
N ILE A 120 0.86 0.55 2.60
CA ILE A 120 0.64 -0.56 3.55
C ILE A 120 -0.85 -0.67 3.89
N GLY A 121 -1.53 0.45 4.05
CA GLY A 121 -2.98 0.48 4.28
C GLY A 121 -3.75 -0.15 3.10
N ALA A 122 -3.41 0.22 1.87
CA ALA A 122 -4.01 -0.33 0.66
C ALA A 122 -3.77 -1.84 0.55
N ASN A 123 -2.52 -2.27 0.76
CA ASN A 123 -2.14 -3.67 0.79
C ASN A 123 -2.95 -4.49 1.81
N ARG A 124 -3.20 -3.93 3.01
CA ARG A 124 -4.04 -4.55 4.04
C ARG A 124 -5.52 -4.57 3.66
N VAL A 125 -6.04 -3.53 3.00
CA VAL A 125 -7.45 -3.46 2.56
C VAL A 125 -7.75 -4.52 1.52
N VAL A 126 -6.87 -4.70 0.55
CA VAL A 126 -7.10 -5.66 -0.54
C VAL A 126 -7.11 -7.11 -0.06
N ARG A 127 -6.54 -7.37 1.13
CA ARG A 127 -6.57 -8.69 1.75
C ARG A 127 -7.92 -9.01 2.41
N LEU A 128 -8.66 -7.98 2.87
CA LEU A 128 -9.97 -8.16 3.53
C LEU A 128 -11.04 -8.55 2.50
#